data_AF-A0A538BZJ4-F1
#
_entry.id   AF-A0A538BZJ4-F1
#
_cell.length_a   1.000
_cell.length_b   1.000
_cell.length_c   1.000
_cell.angle_alpha   90.00
_cell.angle_beta   90.00
_cell.angle_gamma   90.00
#
_symmetry.space_group_name_H-M   'P 1'
#
loop_
_entity.id
_entity.type
_entity.pdbx_description
1 polymer ?
#
loop_
_entity_poly.entity_id
_entity_poly.type
_entity_poly.pdbx_seq_one_letter_code
_entity_poly.pdbx_strand_id
1 'polypeptide(L)'
;MGGIAHALNLAFGMFWEILWALILGFALSATVQAVVSKSEMTRLLPDDSPRSLAIACGLGAASSSCSYAAVALARSIFRKGANFTAAMAFEFASTNLVIELGIILALLIGWQFTVAEFAGGILMVVLLASLFRLFLTPRLVEMARRQAERGLVGSMEGHAEMEMSVTEGPILSRITSPKGFTAISHYFAMDWHAIWKDIVGGLLIAGALAAWVP
;
A
#
# COMPACT_ATOMS: atom_id res chain seq x y z
N MET A 1 36.48 -11.98 -9.50
CA MET A 1 35.85 -11.92 -8.16
C MET A 1 35.26 -10.54 -7.81
N GLY A 2 35.50 -9.46 -8.57
CA GLY A 2 34.92 -8.13 -8.28
C GLY A 2 33.44 -7.96 -8.62
N GLY A 3 32.95 -8.57 -9.71
CA GLY A 3 31.58 -8.33 -10.20
C GLY A 3 30.46 -8.85 -9.30
N ILE A 4 30.65 -10.00 -8.63
CA ILE A 4 29.63 -10.55 -7.70
C ILE A 4 29.61 -9.75 -6.40
N ALA A 5 30.79 -9.40 -5.86
CA ALA A 5 30.89 -8.58 -4.66
C ALA A 5 30.30 -7.17 -4.90
N HIS A 6 30.51 -6.61 -6.09
CA HIS A 6 29.92 -5.34 -6.49
C HIS A 6 28.39 -5.43 -6.63
N ALA A 7 27.86 -6.47 -7.30
CA ALA A 7 26.43 -6.71 -7.41
C ALA A 7 25.73 -6.85 -6.05
N LEU A 8 26.34 -7.59 -5.11
CA LEU A 8 25.82 -7.74 -3.76
C LEU A 8 25.87 -6.45 -2.96
N ASN A 9 26.92 -5.64 -3.13
CA ASN A 9 27.04 -4.35 -2.47
C ASN A 9 25.94 -3.37 -2.96
N LEU A 10 25.70 -3.33 -4.27
CA LEU A 10 24.62 -2.53 -4.86
C LEU A 10 23.24 -3.00 -4.40
N ALA A 11 22.99 -4.32 -4.42
CA ALA A 11 21.74 -4.89 -3.92
C ALA A 11 21.51 -4.54 -2.44
N PHE A 12 22.56 -4.58 -1.62
CA PHE A 12 22.49 -4.21 -0.21
C PHE A 12 22.27 -2.70 -0.01
N GLY A 13 22.91 -1.84 -0.82
CA GLY A 13 22.67 -0.40 -0.80
C GLY A 13 21.21 -0.05 -1.08
N MET A 14 20.65 -0.61 -2.15
CA MET A 14 19.24 -0.45 -2.50
C MET A 14 18.31 -1.00 -1.41
N PHE A 15 18.64 -2.16 -0.83
CA PHE A 15 17.89 -2.71 0.29
C PHE A 15 17.85 -1.73 1.46
N TRP A 16 19.00 -1.16 1.84
CA TRP A 16 19.13 -0.25 2.97
C TRP A 16 18.32 1.03 2.77
N GLU A 17 18.32 1.58 1.56
CA GLU A 17 17.53 2.78 1.21
C GLU A 17 16.01 2.52 1.30
N ILE A 18 15.56 1.36 0.84
CA ILE A 18 14.12 1.05 0.74
C ILE A 18 13.55 0.47 2.05
N LEU A 19 14.40 -0.14 2.89
CA LEU A 19 14.00 -0.83 4.12
C LEU A 19 13.14 0.03 5.05
N TRP A 20 13.50 1.30 5.21
CA TRP A 20 12.78 2.20 6.12
C TRP A 20 11.35 2.50 5.63
N ALA A 21 11.20 2.74 4.32
CA ALA A 21 9.89 2.94 3.70
C ALA A 21 9.01 1.69 3.77
N LEU A 22 9.60 0.50 3.61
CA LEU A 22 8.88 -0.78 3.77
C LEU A 22 8.40 -0.99 5.20
N ILE A 23 9.25 -0.73 6.20
CA ILE A 23 8.88 -0.84 7.62
C ILE A 23 7.71 0.10 7.93
N LEU A 24 7.77 1.36 7.51
CA LEU A 24 6.68 2.32 7.74
C LEU A 24 5.39 1.89 7.03
N GLY A 25 5.47 1.46 5.78
CA GLY A 25 4.33 1.00 5.01
C GLY A 25 3.63 -0.21 5.62
N PHE A 26 4.39 -1.23 6.04
CA PHE A 26 3.83 -2.41 6.71
C PHE A 26 3.34 -2.10 8.12
N ALA A 27 3.99 -1.19 8.85
CA ALA A 27 3.51 -0.76 10.16
C ALA A 27 2.15 -0.05 10.04
N LEU A 28 1.99 0.82 9.02
CA LEU A 28 0.72 1.48 8.74
C LEU A 28 -0.33 0.46 8.29
N SER A 29 0.02 -0.48 7.42
CA SER A 29 -0.84 -1.59 7.00
C SER A 29 -1.34 -2.40 8.19
N ALA A 30 -0.42 -2.86 9.03
CA ALA A 30 -0.71 -3.61 10.23
C ALA A 30 -1.56 -2.83 11.24
N THR A 31 -1.31 -1.52 11.38
CA THR A 31 -2.12 -0.63 12.21
C THR A 31 -3.55 -0.58 11.70
N VAL A 32 -3.76 -0.25 10.42
CA VAL A 32 -5.08 -0.25 9.79
C VAL A 32 -5.75 -1.61 9.95
N GLN A 33 -4.99 -2.71 9.75
CA GLN A 33 -5.45 -4.09 9.92
C GLN A 33 -5.88 -4.43 11.36
N ALA A 34 -5.17 -3.93 12.36
CA ALA A 34 -5.46 -4.21 13.77
C ALA A 34 -6.54 -3.31 14.38
N VAL A 35 -6.66 -2.05 13.95
CA VAL A 35 -7.44 -1.05 14.72
C VAL A 35 -8.70 -0.54 14.02
N VAL A 36 -8.78 -0.66 12.69
CA VAL A 36 -9.95 -0.22 11.92
C VAL A 36 -10.86 -1.40 11.64
N SER A 37 -12.08 -1.42 12.15
CA SER A 37 -13.02 -2.53 11.89
C SER A 37 -13.53 -2.53 10.43
N LYS A 38 -14.06 -3.68 9.98
CA LYS A 38 -14.74 -3.80 8.67
C LYS A 38 -15.87 -2.78 8.51
N SER A 39 -16.64 -2.53 9.57
CA SER A 39 -17.74 -1.57 9.57
C SER A 39 -17.25 -0.13 9.49
N GLU A 40 -16.18 0.25 10.18
CA GLU A 40 -15.55 1.57 10.08
C GLU A 40 -15.01 1.82 8.67
N MET A 41 -14.32 0.84 8.08
CA MET A 41 -13.79 0.95 6.72
C MET A 41 -14.91 1.08 5.68
N THR A 42 -15.94 0.23 5.78
CA THR A 42 -17.11 0.28 4.88
C THR A 42 -17.88 1.59 5.05
N ARG A 43 -17.90 2.20 6.25
CA ARG A 43 -18.53 3.51 6.48
C ARG A 43 -17.69 4.67 5.94
N LEU A 44 -16.37 4.55 5.95
CA LEU A 44 -15.45 5.59 5.48
C LEU A 44 -15.37 5.61 3.94
N LEU A 45 -15.33 4.43 3.32
CA LEU A 45 -15.20 4.24 1.87
C LEU A 45 -16.35 3.35 1.32
N PRO A 46 -17.62 3.79 1.43
CA PRO A 46 -18.79 2.97 1.08
C PRO A 46 -18.96 2.72 -0.41
N ASP A 47 -18.56 3.68 -1.25
CA ASP A 47 -18.88 3.70 -2.67
C ASP A 47 -17.76 4.33 -3.53
N ASP A 48 -18.00 4.42 -4.82
CA ASP A 48 -17.17 5.09 -5.82
C ASP A 48 -17.58 6.56 -6.03
N SER A 49 -18.30 7.16 -5.07
CA SER A 49 -18.71 8.56 -5.16
C SER A 49 -17.49 9.49 -5.11
N PRO A 50 -17.56 10.70 -5.70
CA PRO A 50 -16.47 11.67 -5.66
C PRO A 50 -15.96 11.99 -4.25
N ARG A 51 -16.86 11.92 -3.25
CA ARG A 51 -16.51 12.12 -1.84
C ARG A 51 -15.62 11.00 -1.31
N SER A 52 -16.00 9.74 -1.55
CA SER A 52 -15.21 8.59 -1.12
C SER A 52 -13.87 8.50 -1.84
N LEU A 53 -13.83 8.85 -3.13
CA LEU A 53 -12.58 8.96 -3.88
C LEU A 53 -11.68 10.06 -3.32
N ALA A 54 -12.22 11.24 -3.01
CA ALA A 54 -11.43 12.32 -2.41
C ALA A 54 -10.86 11.93 -1.03
N ILE A 55 -11.63 11.23 -0.19
CA ILE A 55 -11.16 10.70 1.09
C ILE A 55 -10.06 9.67 0.86
N ALA A 56 -10.26 8.70 -0.05
CA ALA A 56 -9.27 7.69 -0.39
C ALA A 56 -7.97 8.32 -0.89
N CYS A 57 -8.05 9.32 -1.78
CA CYS A 57 -6.89 10.03 -2.27
C CYS A 57 -6.18 10.83 -1.18
N GLY A 58 -6.93 11.48 -0.28
CA GLY A 58 -6.34 12.20 0.86
C GLY A 58 -5.60 11.26 1.81
N LEU A 59 -6.17 10.09 2.10
CA LEU A 59 -5.50 9.05 2.88
C LEU A 59 -4.26 8.51 2.17
N GLY A 60 -4.34 8.28 0.85
CA GLY A 60 -3.22 7.83 0.04
C GLY A 60 -2.08 8.83 0.02
N ALA A 61 -2.38 10.10 -0.28
CA ALA A 61 -1.42 11.21 -0.30
C ALA A 61 -0.69 11.38 1.04
N ALA A 62 -1.37 11.13 2.16
CA ALA A 62 -0.78 11.17 3.49
C ALA A 62 0.08 9.93 3.82
N SER A 63 -0.15 8.80 3.15
CA SER A 63 0.49 7.51 3.45
C SER A 63 1.95 7.40 2.97
N SER A 64 2.42 8.29 2.06
CA SER A 64 3.78 8.30 1.46
C SER A 64 4.42 6.91 1.39
N SER A 65 3.78 5.99 0.66
CA SER A 65 4.13 4.57 0.68
C SER A 65 4.76 4.17 -0.65
N CYS A 66 5.78 3.31 -0.61
CA CYS A 66 6.32 2.67 -1.82
C CYS A 66 5.23 1.81 -2.49
N SER A 67 5.35 1.53 -3.80
CA SER A 67 4.30 0.79 -4.55
C SER A 67 3.92 -0.55 -3.91
N TYR A 68 4.89 -1.28 -3.32
CA TYR A 68 4.61 -2.52 -2.58
C TYR A 68 3.75 -2.29 -1.33
N ALA A 69 4.10 -1.29 -0.53
CA ALA A 69 3.33 -0.93 0.67
C ALA A 69 1.94 -0.39 0.30
N ALA A 70 1.84 0.41 -0.76
CA ALA A 70 0.57 0.94 -1.27
C ALA A 70 -0.38 -0.20 -1.69
N VAL A 71 0.12 -1.21 -2.41
CA VAL A 71 -0.66 -2.41 -2.80
C VAL A 71 -1.10 -3.21 -1.58
N ALA A 72 -0.22 -3.42 -0.61
CA ALA A 72 -0.55 -4.15 0.62
C ALA A 72 -1.68 -3.45 1.41
N LEU A 73 -1.56 -2.13 1.57
CA LEU A 73 -2.56 -1.28 2.21
C LEU A 73 -3.89 -1.29 1.43
N ALA A 74 -3.86 -1.13 0.11
CA ALA A 74 -5.04 -1.14 -0.73
C ALA A 74 -5.79 -2.47 -0.66
N ARG A 75 -5.06 -3.61 -0.68
CA ARG A 75 -5.65 -4.95 -0.49
C ARG A 75 -6.28 -5.09 0.90
N SER A 76 -5.62 -4.62 1.95
CA SER A 76 -6.16 -4.60 3.31
C SER A 76 -7.47 -3.79 3.40
N ILE A 77 -7.47 -2.56 2.86
CA ILE A 77 -8.65 -1.69 2.78
C ILE A 77 -9.80 -2.39 2.04
N PHE A 78 -9.52 -3.02 0.91
CA PHE A 78 -10.50 -3.75 0.12
C PHE A 78 -11.06 -4.98 0.85
N ARG A 79 -10.20 -5.78 1.51
CA ARG A 79 -10.61 -6.94 2.33
C ARG A 79 -11.48 -6.52 3.51
N LYS A 80 -11.27 -5.32 4.05
CA LYS A 80 -12.11 -4.69 5.08
C LYS A 80 -13.43 -4.12 4.55
N GLY A 81 -13.79 -4.40 3.31
CA GLY A 81 -15.11 -4.09 2.78
C GLY A 81 -15.24 -2.70 2.13
N ALA A 82 -14.14 -1.95 1.99
CA ALA A 82 -14.15 -0.73 1.19
C ALA A 82 -14.56 -1.01 -0.26
N ASN A 83 -15.10 0.02 -0.93
CA ASN A 83 -15.33 -0.02 -2.37
C ASN A 83 -14.01 -0.26 -3.14
N PHE A 84 -14.05 -1.13 -4.15
CA PHE A 84 -12.87 -1.48 -4.95
C PHE A 84 -12.23 -0.26 -5.62
N THR A 85 -13.04 0.59 -6.26
CA THR A 85 -12.56 1.80 -6.94
C THR A 85 -11.92 2.76 -5.94
N ALA A 86 -12.49 2.91 -4.74
CA ALA A 86 -11.89 3.73 -3.68
C ALA A 86 -10.56 3.16 -3.18
N ALA A 87 -10.44 1.84 -3.00
CA ALA A 87 -9.18 1.20 -2.63
C ALA A 87 -8.09 1.40 -3.69
N MET A 88 -8.45 1.30 -4.98
CA MET A 88 -7.52 1.56 -6.09
C MET A 88 -7.16 3.06 -6.20
N ALA A 89 -8.11 3.96 -5.96
CA ALA A 89 -7.83 5.40 -5.90
C ALA A 89 -6.86 5.76 -4.76
N PHE A 90 -6.99 5.10 -3.60
CA PHE A 90 -6.01 5.20 -2.51
C PHE A 90 -4.62 4.74 -2.97
N GLU A 91 -4.50 3.61 -3.64
CA GLU A 91 -3.23 3.06 -4.13
C GLU A 91 -2.52 4.02 -5.11
N PHE A 92 -3.26 4.54 -6.09
CA PHE A 92 -2.74 5.50 -7.07
C PHE A 92 -2.34 6.82 -6.39
N ALA A 93 -3.16 7.32 -5.47
CA ALA A 93 -2.84 8.54 -4.74
C ALA A 93 -1.61 8.37 -3.84
N SER A 94 -1.43 7.20 -3.24
CA SER A 94 -0.30 6.89 -2.39
C SER A 94 1.04 6.92 -3.11
N THR A 95 1.02 6.74 -4.43
CA THR A 95 2.21 6.74 -5.27
C THR A 95 2.40 8.02 -6.10
N ASN A 96 1.32 8.74 -6.42
CA ASN A 96 1.34 9.89 -7.34
C ASN A 96 0.98 11.25 -6.70
N LEU A 97 0.42 11.26 -5.48
CA LEU A 97 0.00 12.51 -4.81
C LEU A 97 0.78 12.75 -3.50
N VAL A 98 2.01 12.23 -3.43
CA VAL A 98 2.86 12.34 -2.25
C VAL A 98 3.35 13.77 -2.07
N ILE A 99 3.02 14.36 -0.91
CA ILE A 99 3.38 15.75 -0.59
C ILE A 99 4.90 15.93 -0.50
N GLU A 100 5.60 14.95 0.07
CA GLU A 100 7.06 14.96 0.22
C GLU A 100 7.77 15.10 -1.14
N LEU A 101 7.42 14.25 -2.10
CA LEU A 101 7.95 14.33 -3.47
C LEU A 101 7.55 15.65 -4.13
N GLY A 102 6.32 16.12 -3.90
CA GLY A 102 5.86 17.42 -4.37
C GLY A 102 6.73 18.59 -3.91
N ILE A 103 7.17 18.58 -2.65
CA ILE A 103 8.08 19.59 -2.09
C ILE A 103 9.45 19.51 -2.77
N ILE A 104 10.00 18.31 -2.93
CA ILE A 104 11.29 18.09 -3.61
C ILE A 104 11.24 18.61 -5.06
N LEU A 105 10.19 18.26 -5.79
CA LEU A 105 9.98 18.73 -7.17
C LEU A 105 9.83 20.25 -7.24
N ALA A 106 9.12 20.85 -6.28
CA ALA A 106 8.92 22.29 -6.25
C ALA A 106 10.23 23.06 -6.06
N LEU A 107 11.15 22.49 -5.26
CA LEU A 107 12.46 23.07 -4.99
C LEU A 107 13.47 22.83 -6.12
N LEU A 108 13.48 21.63 -6.72
CA LEU A 108 14.48 21.24 -7.72
C LEU A 108 14.12 21.62 -9.16
N ILE A 109 12.86 21.44 -9.56
CA ILE A 109 12.40 21.63 -10.94
C ILE A 109 11.53 22.88 -11.07
N GLY A 110 10.80 23.23 -10.00
CA GLY A 110 9.97 24.41 -9.91
C GLY A 110 8.48 24.10 -9.77
N TRP A 111 7.73 25.08 -9.28
CA TRP A 111 6.32 24.91 -8.90
C TRP A 111 5.39 24.52 -10.05
N GLN A 112 5.72 24.89 -11.30
CA GLN A 112 4.92 24.54 -12.48
C GLN A 112 4.88 23.02 -12.70
N PHE A 113 6.03 22.35 -12.53
CA PHE A 113 6.13 20.90 -12.66
C PHE A 113 5.39 20.21 -11.53
N THR A 114 5.53 20.69 -10.29
CA THR A 114 4.78 20.18 -9.13
C THR A 114 3.28 20.24 -9.37
N VAL A 115 2.75 21.40 -9.82
CA VAL A 115 1.31 21.53 -10.11
C VAL A 115 0.88 20.58 -11.23
N ALA A 116 1.70 20.42 -12.28
CA ALA A 116 1.42 19.48 -13.36
C ALA A 116 1.37 18.02 -12.87
N GLU A 117 2.29 17.63 -11.99
CA GLU A 117 2.32 16.29 -11.38
C GLU A 117 1.06 16.01 -10.56
N PHE A 118 0.69 16.92 -9.65
CA PHE A 118 -0.53 16.77 -8.85
C PHE A 118 -1.79 16.77 -9.72
N ALA A 119 -1.87 17.65 -10.72
CA ALA A 119 -2.98 17.67 -11.67
C ALA A 119 -3.04 16.38 -12.49
N GLY A 120 -1.89 15.84 -12.92
CA GLY A 120 -1.76 14.57 -13.62
C GLY A 120 -2.21 13.39 -12.76
N GLY A 121 -1.78 13.33 -11.50
CA GLY A 121 -2.19 12.30 -10.54
C GLY A 121 -3.71 12.33 -10.28
N ILE A 122 -4.29 13.51 -10.09
CA ILE A 122 -5.75 13.68 -9.95
C ILE A 122 -6.46 13.24 -11.23
N LEU A 123 -5.96 13.65 -12.40
CA LEU A 123 -6.51 13.25 -13.69
C LEU A 123 -6.46 11.73 -13.87
N MET A 124 -5.37 11.07 -13.49
CA MET A 124 -5.25 9.61 -13.54
C MET A 124 -6.29 8.92 -12.66
N VAL A 125 -6.54 9.42 -11.44
CA VAL A 125 -7.59 8.87 -10.57
C VAL A 125 -8.97 9.05 -11.20
N VAL A 126 -9.25 10.23 -11.78
CA VAL A 126 -10.53 10.49 -12.45
C VAL A 126 -10.72 9.56 -13.65
N LEU A 127 -9.68 9.37 -14.47
CA LEU A 127 -9.69 8.44 -15.60
C LEU A 127 -9.90 7.00 -15.14
N LEU A 128 -9.17 6.55 -14.12
CA LEU A 128 -9.31 5.22 -13.52
C LEU A 128 -10.74 4.99 -13.03
N ALA A 129 -11.28 5.90 -12.23
CA ALA A 129 -12.63 5.81 -11.71
C ALA A 129 -13.67 5.78 -12.83
N SER A 130 -13.48 6.60 -13.87
CA SER A 130 -14.36 6.61 -15.05
C SER A 130 -14.30 5.30 -15.83
N LEU A 131 -13.10 4.76 -16.06
CA LEU A 131 -12.91 3.47 -16.72
C LEU A 131 -13.53 2.34 -15.90
N PHE A 132 -13.31 2.29 -14.60
CA PHE A 132 -13.94 1.28 -13.75
C PHE A 132 -15.45 1.41 -13.72
N ARG A 133 -16.00 2.62 -13.72
CA ARG A 133 -17.44 2.80 -13.80
C ARG A 133 -18.04 2.29 -15.12
N LEU A 134 -17.27 2.29 -16.21
CA LEU A 134 -17.69 1.80 -17.52
C LEU A 134 -17.45 0.30 -17.72
N PHE A 135 -16.34 -0.23 -17.23
CA PHE A 135 -15.89 -1.60 -17.54
C PHE A 135 -16.05 -2.59 -16.37
N LEU A 136 -16.08 -2.11 -15.12
CA LEU A 136 -16.09 -2.96 -13.94
C LEU A 136 -17.53 -3.42 -13.64
N THR A 137 -17.78 -4.73 -13.76
CA THR A 137 -19.09 -5.30 -13.45
C THR A 137 -19.13 -5.81 -12.00
N PRO A 138 -20.31 -5.85 -11.36
CA PRO A 138 -20.45 -6.38 -10.00
C PRO A 138 -19.93 -7.81 -9.85
N ARG A 139 -20.03 -8.63 -10.91
CA ARG A 139 -19.49 -9.99 -10.93
C ARG A 139 -17.97 -10.01 -10.84
N LEU A 140 -17.27 -9.11 -11.52
CA LEU A 140 -15.80 -9.00 -11.46
C LEU A 140 -15.35 -8.60 -10.06
N VAL A 141 -16.03 -7.62 -9.44
CA VAL A 141 -15.73 -7.18 -8.07
C VAL A 141 -15.96 -8.30 -7.07
N GLU A 142 -17.05 -9.05 -7.20
CA GLU A 142 -17.35 -10.17 -6.32
C GLU A 142 -16.34 -11.31 -6.49
N MET A 143 -15.89 -11.60 -7.72
CA MET A 143 -14.80 -12.55 -7.96
C MET A 143 -13.50 -12.07 -7.32
N ALA A 144 -13.16 -10.79 -7.45
CA ALA A 144 -11.98 -10.19 -6.82
C ALA A 144 -12.09 -10.24 -5.28
N ARG A 145 -13.27 -9.98 -4.71
CA ARG A 145 -13.53 -10.08 -3.27
C ARG A 145 -13.37 -11.51 -2.79
N ARG A 146 -14.00 -12.48 -3.45
CA ARG A 146 -13.83 -13.91 -3.14
C ARG A 146 -12.37 -14.33 -3.23
N GLN A 147 -11.63 -13.85 -4.22
CA GLN A 147 -10.21 -14.13 -4.35
C GLN A 147 -9.38 -13.50 -3.23
N ALA A 148 -9.69 -12.26 -2.84
CA ALA A 148 -9.03 -11.57 -1.74
C ALA A 148 -9.38 -12.17 -0.36
N GLU A 149 -10.61 -12.68 -0.19
CA GLU A 149 -11.11 -13.35 1.02
C GLU A 149 -10.64 -14.79 1.15
N ARG A 150 -10.41 -15.50 0.03
CA ARG A 150 -9.86 -16.87 0.05
C ARG A 150 -8.53 -16.96 0.77
N GLY A 151 -7.86 -15.84 1.05
CA GLY A 151 -6.61 -15.82 1.82
C GLY A 151 -5.60 -16.80 1.21
N LEU A 152 -5.61 -16.92 -0.13
CA LEU A 152 -4.76 -17.87 -0.82
C LEU A 152 -3.33 -17.49 -0.50
N VAL A 153 -2.71 -18.37 0.28
CA VAL A 153 -1.30 -18.34 0.60
C VAL A 153 -0.54 -18.53 -0.72
N GLY A 154 -0.18 -17.43 -1.37
CA GLY A 154 1.05 -17.44 -2.16
C GLY A 154 2.22 -17.80 -1.23
N SER A 155 3.45 -17.94 -1.72
CA SER A 155 4.64 -18.09 -0.85
C SER A 155 4.77 -17.00 0.25
N MET A 156 3.89 -16.00 0.15
CA MET A 156 3.69 -14.80 0.91
C MET A 156 2.60 -14.80 2.02
N GLU A 157 2.12 -15.86 2.68
CA GLU A 157 1.04 -15.65 3.71
C GLU A 157 0.80 -16.87 4.63
N GLY A 158 1.53 -17.04 5.73
CA GLY A 158 1.28 -18.13 6.69
C GLY A 158 -0.05 -17.99 7.44
N HIS A 159 -1.09 -18.63 6.91
CA HIS A 159 -2.39 -19.02 7.49
C HIS A 159 -3.34 -17.95 8.07
N ALA A 160 -4.44 -17.81 7.32
CA ALA A 160 -5.75 -17.31 7.72
C ALA A 160 -6.35 -18.12 8.88
N GLU A 161 -6.70 -17.46 9.99
CA GLU A 161 -7.91 -17.72 10.83
C GLU A 161 -7.98 -16.86 12.12
N MET A 162 -7.34 -15.69 12.19
CA MET A 162 -7.53 -14.82 13.36
C MET A 162 -7.81 -13.37 12.95
N GLU A 163 -9.08 -13.00 12.88
CA GLU A 163 -9.50 -11.60 12.89
C GLU A 163 -9.20 -11.03 14.28
N MET A 164 -8.00 -10.47 14.44
CA MET A 164 -7.53 -9.86 15.70
C MET A 164 -7.85 -8.35 15.77
N SER A 165 -8.80 -7.86 14.97
CA SER A 165 -9.13 -6.45 14.98
C SER A 165 -9.76 -6.07 16.32
N VAL A 166 -9.12 -5.17 17.04
CA VAL A 166 -9.62 -4.68 18.33
C VAL A 166 -10.74 -3.70 18.05
N THR A 167 -11.97 -4.00 18.51
CA THR A 167 -13.16 -3.20 18.18
C THR A 167 -13.58 -2.27 19.33
N GLU A 168 -13.04 -2.45 20.54
CA GLU A 168 -13.46 -1.70 21.72
C GLU A 168 -12.72 -0.36 21.85
N GLY A 169 -13.47 0.75 22.00
CA GLY A 169 -12.94 2.09 22.30
C GLY A 169 -12.50 2.92 21.08
N PRO A 170 -12.00 4.15 21.30
CA PRO A 170 -11.48 5.02 20.25
C PRO A 170 -10.21 4.45 19.59
N ILE A 171 -9.94 4.79 18.33
CA ILE A 171 -8.79 4.29 17.54
C ILE A 171 -7.46 4.45 18.28
N LEU A 172 -7.23 5.62 18.90
CA LEU A 172 -5.99 5.87 19.66
C LEU A 172 -5.82 4.88 20.82
N SER A 173 -6.88 4.62 21.57
CA SER A 173 -6.88 3.68 22.69
C SER A 173 -6.68 2.24 22.24
N ARG A 174 -7.18 1.88 21.05
CA ARG A 174 -6.94 0.58 20.42
C ARG A 174 -5.47 0.39 20.08
N ILE A 175 -4.85 1.39 19.44
CA ILE A 175 -3.42 1.36 19.06
C ILE A 175 -2.52 1.16 20.29
N THR A 176 -2.79 1.90 21.37
CA THR A 176 -1.97 1.85 22.59
C THR A 176 -2.31 0.69 23.53
N SER A 177 -3.35 -0.09 23.22
CA SER A 177 -3.74 -1.22 24.07
C SER A 177 -2.80 -2.42 23.88
N PRO A 178 -2.58 -3.26 24.92
CA PRO A 178 -1.77 -4.47 24.79
C PRO A 178 -2.28 -5.42 23.70
N LYS A 179 -3.62 -5.54 23.57
CA LYS A 179 -4.25 -6.34 22.52
C LYS A 179 -4.00 -5.76 21.12
N GLY A 180 -4.08 -4.44 20.99
CA GLY A 180 -3.80 -3.74 19.73
C GLY A 180 -2.35 -3.89 19.31
N PHE A 181 -1.39 -3.71 20.22
CA PHE A 181 0.03 -3.88 19.92
C PHE A 181 0.36 -5.31 19.48
N THR A 182 -0.22 -6.32 20.13
CA THR A 182 -0.07 -7.74 19.71
C THR A 182 -0.65 -7.97 18.31
N ALA A 183 -1.85 -7.45 18.04
CA ALA A 183 -2.47 -7.56 16.73
C ALA A 183 -1.64 -6.87 15.62
N ILE A 184 -1.17 -5.64 15.87
CA ILE A 184 -0.30 -4.89 14.95
C ILE A 184 0.97 -5.69 14.67
N SER A 185 1.65 -6.19 15.71
CA SER A 185 2.90 -6.92 15.56
C SER A 185 2.73 -8.19 14.72
N HIS A 186 1.62 -8.92 14.91
CA HIS A 186 1.30 -10.09 14.11
C HIS A 186 1.00 -9.75 12.65
N TYR A 187 0.16 -8.74 12.39
CA TYR A 187 -0.11 -8.29 11.02
C TYR A 187 1.17 -7.80 10.32
N PHE A 188 2.03 -7.07 11.04
CA PHE A 188 3.32 -6.60 10.52
C PHE A 188 4.24 -7.77 10.15
N ALA A 189 4.43 -8.74 11.05
CA ALA A 189 5.26 -9.91 10.79
C ALA A 189 4.71 -10.75 9.63
N MET A 190 3.38 -10.81 9.50
CA MET A 190 2.71 -11.51 8.41
C MET A 190 2.92 -10.79 7.07
N ASP A 191 2.73 -9.48 7.01
CA ASP A 191 2.99 -8.65 5.81
C ASP A 191 4.49 -8.70 5.41
N TRP A 192 5.41 -8.80 6.37
CA TRP A 192 6.84 -8.95 6.08
C TRP A 192 7.18 -10.35 5.54
N HIS A 193 6.71 -11.40 6.22
CA HIS A 193 6.88 -12.78 5.77
C HIS A 193 6.22 -12.99 4.40
N ALA A 194 5.24 -12.15 4.07
CA ALA A 194 4.65 -12.14 2.75
C ALA A 194 5.71 -11.85 1.70
N ILE A 195 6.27 -10.65 1.74
CA ILE A 195 6.92 -10.06 0.55
C ILE A 195 8.44 -10.25 0.54
N TRP A 196 9.04 -10.82 1.61
CA TRP A 196 10.50 -10.91 1.73
C TRP A 196 11.20 -11.64 0.58
N LYS A 197 10.60 -12.71 0.03
CA LYS A 197 11.20 -13.47 -1.08
C LYS A 197 11.22 -12.65 -2.36
N ASP A 198 10.15 -11.90 -2.62
CA ASP A 198 10.03 -11.05 -3.80
C ASP A 198 10.98 -9.86 -3.70
N ILE A 199 11.13 -9.26 -2.51
CA ILE A 199 12.11 -8.19 -2.26
C ILE A 199 13.55 -8.70 -2.47
N VAL A 200 13.91 -9.81 -1.85
CA VAL A 200 15.27 -10.38 -1.98
C VAL A 200 15.55 -10.78 -3.43
N GLY A 201 14.61 -11.48 -4.08
CA GLY A 201 14.75 -11.84 -5.49
C GLY A 201 14.91 -10.62 -6.40
N GLY A 202 14.06 -9.61 -6.23
CA GLY A 202 14.11 -8.36 -6.99
C GLY A 202 15.41 -7.59 -6.81
N LEU A 203 15.90 -7.45 -5.57
CA LEU A 203 17.15 -6.75 -5.28
C LEU A 203 18.38 -7.48 -5.80
N LEU A 204 18.41 -8.81 -5.72
CA LEU A 204 19.50 -9.60 -6.29
C LEU A 204 19.55 -9.49 -7.81
N ILE A 205 18.39 -9.52 -8.48
CA ILE A 205 18.31 -9.31 -9.93
C ILE A 205 18.74 -7.88 -10.29
N ALA A 206 18.24 -6.87 -9.58
CA ALA A 206 18.59 -5.47 -9.82
C ALA A 206 20.09 -5.21 -9.62
N GLY A 207 20.68 -5.73 -8.54
CA GLY A 207 22.12 -5.61 -8.28
C GLY A 207 22.97 -6.36 -9.31
N ALA A 208 22.52 -7.53 -9.77
CA ALA A 208 23.18 -8.26 -10.86
C ALA A 208 23.15 -7.47 -12.18
N LEU A 209 22.00 -6.89 -12.54
CA LEU A 209 21.86 -6.05 -13.72
C LEU A 209 22.72 -4.79 -13.62
N ALA A 210 22.67 -4.07 -12.50
CA ALA A 210 23.45 -2.85 -12.29
C ALA A 210 24.97 -3.08 -12.31
N ALA A 211 25.44 -4.27 -11.93
CA ALA A 211 26.85 -4.60 -11.93
C ALA A 211 27.36 -5.16 -13.27
N TRP A 212 26.48 -5.77 -14.09
CA TRP A 212 26.88 -6.49 -15.31
C TRP A 212 26.42 -5.84 -16.61
N VAL A 213 25.44 -4.94 -16.55
CA VAL A 213 24.98 -4.15 -17.70
C VAL A 213 25.66 -2.78 -17.64
N PRO A 214 26.45 -2.40 -18.67
CA PRO A 214 27.15 -1.12 -18.72
C PRO A 214 26.23 0.07 -19.03
#